data_AF-A0A7S4PUT1-F1
#
_entry.id   AF-A0A7S4PUT1-F1
#
_cell.length_a   1.000
_cell.length_b   1.000
_cell.length_c   1.000
_cell.angle_alpha   90.00
_cell.angle_beta   90.00
_cell.angle_gamma   90.00
#
_symmetry.space_group_name_H-M   'P 1'
#
loop_
_entity.id
_entity.type
_entity.pdbx_description
1 polymer ?
#
loop_
_entity_poly.entity_id
_entity_poly.type
_entity_poly.pdbx_seq_one_letter_code
_entity_poly.pdbx_strand_id
1 'polypeptide(L)'
;GVASGAAGGWVMRIMAQKVTAGTAMTGMQMSVNNVAMVGIAFCPVFSAVVRGMMPPANAAEEFGFPFLIAGVLCLLLGVAAWQHLPTAIHDQKAGQCGAPEDVPEDVPTVSHAQKAIVVDGRDVEGIQNVAELSDAALVHIIAIIALLSSGLICPGVGATLAGGKWWGGTVAILAADCLMFPSGFIGKSIMDSFGAQHAVPGGAYSQETLLTPHMMCSQTLWRFAGPPVARLVLSPGGRSAYGFLQLIPTGCGLFTVWKATLATRAMQE
;
A
#
# COMPACT_ATOMS: atom_id res chain seq x y z
N GLY A 1 7.84 1.08 -29.42
CA GLY A 1 7.83 0.43 -28.09
C GLY A 1 7.56 1.41 -26.98
N VAL A 2 6.33 1.93 -26.88
CA VAL A 2 5.91 2.92 -25.85
C VAL A 2 4.75 2.37 -24.98
N ALA A 3 4.34 1.12 -25.18
CA ALA A 3 3.16 0.55 -24.54
C ALA A 3 3.39 0.00 -23.11
N SER A 4 4.64 -0.20 -22.66
CA SER A 4 4.91 -0.81 -21.35
C SER A 4 4.89 0.16 -20.15
N GLY A 5 4.88 1.48 -20.39
CA GLY A 5 4.79 2.49 -19.32
C GLY A 5 3.36 2.85 -18.89
N ALA A 6 2.35 2.48 -19.69
CA ALA A 6 0.97 2.92 -19.46
C ALA A 6 0.23 2.11 -18.38
N ALA A 7 0.56 0.82 -18.22
CA ALA A 7 -0.16 -0.07 -17.30
C ALA A 7 0.08 0.27 -15.82
N GLY A 8 1.31 0.66 -15.45
CA GLY A 8 1.65 1.03 -14.07
C GLY A 8 1.05 2.37 -13.64
N GLY A 9 1.02 3.36 -14.55
CA GLY A 9 0.44 4.67 -14.26
C GLY A 9 -1.08 4.66 -14.11
N TRP A 10 -1.76 3.71 -14.76
CA TRP A 10 -3.22 3.63 -14.73
C TRP A 10 -3.77 3.17 -13.37
N VAL A 11 -3.16 2.16 -12.74
CA VAL A 11 -3.51 1.73 -11.38
C VAL A 11 -3.37 2.89 -10.39
N MET A 12 -2.28 3.64 -10.48
CA MET A 12 -2.01 4.78 -9.60
C MET A 12 -2.97 5.95 -9.83
N ARG A 13 -3.39 6.19 -11.08
CA ARG A 13 -4.40 7.21 -11.40
C ARG A 13 -5.79 6.86 -10.87
N ILE A 14 -6.21 5.60 -10.94
CA ILE A 14 -7.50 5.15 -10.38
C ILE A 14 -7.48 5.26 -8.86
N MET A 15 -6.37 4.86 -8.23
CA MET A 15 -6.20 5.01 -6.78
C MET A 15 -6.22 6.48 -6.37
N ALA A 16 -5.55 7.36 -7.13
CA ALA A 16 -5.56 8.80 -6.87
C ALA A 16 -6.96 9.43 -6.98
N GLN A 17 -7.78 8.99 -7.95
CA GLN A 17 -9.12 9.54 -8.18
C GLN A 17 -10.16 9.09 -7.15
N LYS A 18 -10.02 7.89 -6.58
CA LYS A 18 -10.97 7.38 -5.56
C LYS A 18 -10.72 7.90 -4.15
N VAL A 19 -9.55 8.49 -3.90
CA VAL A 19 -9.16 9.06 -2.59
C VAL A 19 -9.87 10.39 -2.26
N THR A 20 -10.59 10.98 -3.21
CA THR A 20 -11.00 12.40 -3.12
C THR A 20 -12.30 12.72 -2.39
N ALA A 21 -13.04 11.76 -1.82
CA ALA A 21 -14.34 12.08 -1.19
C ALA A 21 -14.35 12.01 0.36
N GLY A 22 -13.30 11.50 1.01
CA GLY A 22 -13.31 11.25 2.46
C GLY A 22 -11.97 11.49 3.16
N THR A 23 -11.77 12.74 3.57
CA THR A 23 -10.87 13.26 4.63
C THR A 23 -9.37 13.39 4.34
N ALA A 24 -8.82 14.57 4.64
CA ALA A 24 -7.39 14.89 4.63
C ALA A 24 -6.51 13.89 5.41
N MET A 25 -7.10 13.13 6.34
CA MET A 25 -6.45 12.06 7.09
C MET A 25 -5.97 10.94 6.16
N THR A 26 -6.80 10.50 5.21
CA THR A 26 -6.43 9.47 4.22
C THR A 26 -5.28 9.94 3.35
N GLY A 27 -5.33 11.19 2.88
CA GLY A 27 -4.24 11.80 2.11
C GLY A 27 -2.93 11.91 2.91
N MET A 28 -3.02 12.26 4.20
CA MET A 28 -1.87 12.31 5.10
C MET A 28 -1.28 10.92 5.35
N GLN A 29 -2.11 9.92 5.63
CA GLN A 29 -1.66 8.53 5.80
C GLN A 29 -1.06 7.95 4.53
N MET A 30 -1.64 8.23 3.36
CA MET A 30 -1.04 7.84 2.08
C MET A 30 0.32 8.50 1.87
N SER A 31 0.46 9.78 2.22
CA SER A 31 1.74 10.49 2.15
C SER A 31 2.78 9.87 3.10
N VAL A 32 2.40 9.58 4.35
CA VAL A 32 3.27 8.91 5.33
C VAL A 32 3.66 7.51 4.87
N ASN A 33 2.71 6.75 4.32
CA ASN A 33 2.96 5.40 3.79
C ASN A 33 3.87 5.45 2.54
N ASN A 34 3.71 6.44 1.67
CA ASN A 34 4.61 6.63 0.52
C ASN A 34 6.03 6.98 0.97
N VAL A 35 6.20 7.86 1.96
CA VAL A 35 7.52 8.15 2.55
C VAL A 35 8.12 6.88 3.17
N ALA A 36 7.31 6.09 3.88
CA ALA A 36 7.75 4.81 4.44
C ALA A 36 8.16 3.81 3.34
N MET A 37 7.40 3.73 2.24
CA MET A 37 7.72 2.88 1.08
C MET A 37 9.04 3.28 0.43
N VAL A 38 9.29 4.58 0.25
CA VAL A 38 10.57 5.10 -0.23
C VAL A 38 11.71 4.69 0.70
N GLY A 39 11.54 4.85 2.02
CA GLY A 39 12.54 4.41 3.00
C GLY A 39 12.82 2.90 2.97
N ILE A 40 11.78 2.08 2.79
CA ILE A 40 11.91 0.62 2.63
C ILE A 40 12.65 0.29 1.32
N ALA A 41 12.34 0.99 0.22
CA ALA A 41 13.01 0.83 -1.08
C ALA A 41 14.50 1.20 -1.04
N PHE A 42 14.89 2.14 -0.17
CA PHE A 42 16.30 2.48 0.03
C PHE A 42 17.12 1.35 0.67
N CYS A 43 16.50 0.46 1.45
CA CYS A 43 17.21 -0.62 2.14
C CYS A 43 17.91 -1.61 1.17
N PRO A 44 17.26 -2.15 0.11
CA PRO A 44 17.93 -2.98 -0.89
C PRO A 44 18.94 -2.19 -1.75
N VAL A 45 18.70 -0.91 -2.04
CA VAL A 45 19.67 -0.05 -2.74
C VAL A 45 20.93 0.13 -1.91
N PHE A 46 20.78 0.50 -0.64
CA PHE A 46 21.89 0.68 0.29
C PHE A 46 22.63 -0.63 0.53
N SER A 47 21.93 -1.75 0.67
CA SER A 47 22.53 -3.08 0.80
C SER A 47 23.32 -3.47 -0.45
N ALA A 48 22.85 -3.11 -1.65
CA ALA A 48 23.58 -3.34 -2.89
C ALA A 48 24.85 -2.46 -2.99
N VAL A 49 24.76 -1.18 -2.62
CA VAL A 49 25.91 -0.25 -2.59
C VAL A 49 26.98 -0.71 -1.60
N VAL A 50 26.58 -0.99 -0.35
CA VAL A 50 27.50 -1.44 0.71
C VAL A 50 28.20 -2.73 0.31
N ARG A 51 27.49 -3.66 -0.35
CA ARG A 51 28.11 -4.87 -0.89
C ARG A 51 29.09 -4.59 -2.02
N GLY A 52 28.77 -3.68 -2.93
CA GLY A 52 29.68 -3.28 -4.01
C GLY A 52 30.98 -2.61 -3.52
N MET A 53 31.01 -2.15 -2.25
CA MET A 53 32.20 -1.59 -1.61
C MET A 53 33.04 -2.61 -0.85
N MET A 54 32.55 -3.84 -0.63
CA MET A 54 33.31 -4.89 0.07
C MET A 54 34.19 -5.66 -0.91
N PRO A 55 35.42 -6.07 -0.51
CA PRO A 55 36.29 -6.88 -1.37
C PRO A 55 35.70 -8.27 -1.63
N PRO A 56 35.92 -8.83 -2.82
CA PRO A 56 35.31 -10.07 -3.26
C PRO A 56 35.84 -11.27 -2.48
N ALA A 57 35.01 -11.77 -1.56
CA ALA A 57 35.39 -12.89 -0.71
C ALA A 57 34.76 -14.23 -1.13
N ASN A 58 33.59 -14.26 -1.80
CA ASN A 58 32.85 -15.49 -2.10
C ASN A 58 31.84 -15.36 -3.27
N ALA A 59 31.52 -16.47 -3.94
CA ALA A 59 30.51 -16.59 -5.02
C ALA A 59 29.07 -16.12 -4.69
N ALA A 60 28.82 -15.64 -3.47
CA ALA A 60 27.60 -14.92 -3.08
C ALA A 60 27.55 -13.46 -3.60
N GLU A 61 28.53 -13.05 -4.41
CA GLU A 61 28.65 -11.69 -4.96
C GLU A 61 27.77 -11.39 -6.16
N GLU A 62 27.32 -12.38 -6.93
CA GLU A 62 26.45 -12.15 -8.09
C GLU A 62 25.04 -11.65 -7.70
N PHE A 63 24.72 -11.64 -6.40
CA PHE A 63 23.41 -11.23 -5.90
C PHE A 63 23.22 -9.71 -5.78
N GLY A 64 24.27 -8.88 -5.88
CA GLY A 64 24.14 -7.43 -5.68
C GLY A 64 23.26 -6.72 -6.72
N PHE A 65 23.35 -7.14 -7.98
CA PHE A 65 22.65 -6.49 -9.10
C PHE A 65 21.12 -6.68 -9.07
N PRO A 66 20.57 -7.87 -8.78
CA PRO A 66 19.14 -8.04 -8.56
C PRO A 66 18.55 -7.17 -7.44
N PHE A 67 19.26 -7.01 -6.32
CA PHE A 67 18.83 -6.12 -5.23
C PHE A 67 18.81 -4.65 -5.66
N LEU A 68 19.79 -4.23 -6.46
CA LEU A 68 19.83 -2.88 -7.02
C LEU A 68 18.63 -2.63 -7.94
N ILE A 69 18.33 -3.56 -8.86
CA ILE A 69 17.18 -3.45 -9.76
C ILE A 69 15.88 -3.35 -8.96
N ALA A 70 15.67 -4.26 -8.00
CA ALA A 70 14.47 -4.25 -7.18
C ALA A 70 14.34 -2.94 -6.37
N GLY A 71 15.43 -2.46 -5.79
CA GLY A 71 15.45 -1.19 -5.06
C GLY A 71 15.12 0.01 -5.96
N VAL A 72 15.67 0.06 -7.16
CA VAL A 72 15.35 1.10 -8.16
C VAL A 72 13.90 1.02 -8.61
N LEU A 73 13.37 -0.17 -8.87
CA LEU A 73 11.97 -0.36 -9.24
C LEU A 73 11.02 0.10 -8.13
N CYS A 74 11.32 -0.25 -6.87
CA CYS A 74 10.55 0.22 -5.71
C CYS A 74 10.63 1.75 -5.55
N LEU A 75 11.79 2.37 -5.79
CA LEU A 75 11.94 3.83 -5.77
C LEU A 75 11.11 4.49 -6.88
N LEU A 76 11.18 3.96 -8.10
CA LEU A 76 10.40 4.49 -9.24
C LEU A 76 8.90 4.35 -9.00
N LEU A 77 8.45 3.21 -8.45
CA LEU A 77 7.06 3.01 -8.03
C LEU A 77 6.65 4.02 -6.94
N GLY A 78 7.49 4.24 -5.94
CA GLY A 78 7.25 5.22 -4.88
C GLY A 78 7.17 6.66 -5.40
N VAL A 79 8.06 7.05 -6.32
CA VAL A 79 8.05 8.39 -6.95
C VAL A 79 6.84 8.55 -7.87
N ALA A 80 6.52 7.54 -8.67
CA ALA A 80 5.32 7.56 -9.51
C ALA A 80 4.04 7.65 -8.67
N ALA A 81 4.00 6.95 -7.52
CA ALA A 81 2.93 7.06 -6.54
C ALA A 81 2.79 8.47 -5.99
N TRP A 82 3.92 9.07 -5.62
CA TRP A 82 3.97 10.43 -5.10
C TRP A 82 3.48 11.46 -6.11
N GLN A 83 3.91 11.36 -7.36
CA GLN A 83 3.52 12.27 -8.44
C GLN A 83 2.03 12.17 -8.81
N HIS A 84 1.39 11.05 -8.50
CA HIS A 84 -0.04 10.85 -8.71
C HIS A 84 -0.89 11.15 -7.49
N LEU A 85 -0.31 11.49 -6.32
CA LEU A 85 -1.11 11.98 -5.21
C LEU A 85 -1.79 13.29 -5.64
N PRO A 86 -3.13 13.40 -5.52
CA PRO A 86 -3.81 14.64 -5.84
C PRO A 86 -3.24 15.79 -5.01
N THR A 87 -2.71 16.83 -5.67
CA THR A 87 -2.32 18.10 -5.04
C THR A 87 -3.50 18.83 -4.40
N ALA A 88 -4.71 18.28 -4.53
CA ALA A 88 -5.98 18.77 -3.98
C ALA A 88 -5.98 19.02 -2.45
N ILE A 89 -5.00 18.49 -1.69
CA ILE A 89 -4.80 18.84 -0.27
C ILE A 89 -4.44 20.33 -0.12
N HIS A 90 -3.73 20.91 -1.09
CA HIS A 90 -3.39 22.34 -1.06
C HIS A 90 -4.59 23.25 -1.35
N ASP A 91 -5.54 22.80 -2.18
CA ASP A 91 -6.70 23.62 -2.56
C ASP A 91 -7.83 23.58 -1.52
N GLN A 92 -7.99 22.48 -0.76
CA GLN A 92 -8.99 22.42 0.31
C GLN A 92 -8.71 23.40 1.46
N LYS A 93 -7.43 23.63 1.81
CA LYS A 93 -7.07 24.63 2.83
C LYS A 93 -7.34 26.07 2.38
N ALA A 94 -7.22 26.34 1.08
CA ALA A 94 -7.52 27.66 0.52
C ALA A 94 -9.03 27.99 0.59
N GLY A 95 -9.91 26.97 0.56
CA GLY A 95 -11.36 27.16 0.65
C GLY A 95 -11.94 27.24 2.08
N GLN A 96 -11.27 26.67 3.09
CA GLN A 96 -11.77 26.63 4.47
C GLN A 96 -11.25 27.75 5.38
N CYS A 97 -10.14 28.42 5.04
CA CYS A 97 -9.62 29.55 5.83
C CYS A 97 -10.31 30.90 5.54
N GLY A 98 -11.45 30.90 4.84
CA GLY A 98 -12.07 32.11 4.28
C GLY A 98 -13.57 32.29 4.53
N ALA A 99 -14.13 31.79 5.63
CA ALA A 99 -15.49 32.18 6.04
C ALA A 99 -15.47 32.70 7.50
N PRO A 100 -15.37 34.03 7.69
CA PRO A 100 -15.75 34.67 8.93
C PRO A 100 -17.25 34.44 9.21
N GLU A 101 -17.58 34.43 10.50
CA GLU A 101 -18.93 34.42 11.08
C GLU A 101 -19.92 35.33 10.33
N ASP A 102 -21.21 34.95 10.37
CA ASP A 102 -22.40 35.63 9.80
C ASP A 102 -22.98 35.01 8.50
N VAL A 103 -23.08 33.67 8.42
CA VAL A 103 -24.01 33.04 7.47
C VAL A 103 -25.40 32.94 8.12
N PRO A 104 -26.45 33.56 7.53
CA PRO A 104 -27.81 33.52 8.07
C PRO A 104 -28.34 32.08 8.20
N GLU A 105 -29.09 31.82 9.26
CA GLU A 105 -29.61 30.50 9.68
C GLU A 105 -30.62 29.86 8.68
N ASP A 106 -31.00 30.57 7.62
CA ASP A 106 -32.07 30.17 6.68
C ASP A 106 -31.57 29.59 5.34
N VAL A 107 -30.29 29.22 5.21
CA VAL A 107 -29.80 28.61 3.96
C VAL A 107 -30.25 27.14 3.91
N PRO A 108 -31.11 26.76 2.92
CA PRO A 108 -31.60 25.40 2.81
C PRO A 108 -30.43 24.42 2.66
N THR A 109 -30.40 23.42 3.53
CA THR A 109 -29.48 22.28 3.51
C THR A 109 -29.37 21.71 2.11
N VAL A 110 -28.28 22.04 1.41
CA VAL A 110 -27.96 21.50 0.08
C VAL A 110 -27.65 20.03 0.26
N SER A 111 -28.62 19.18 -0.06
CA SER A 111 -28.45 17.74 -0.15
C SER A 111 -27.38 17.45 -1.21
N HIS A 112 -26.24 16.92 -0.76
CA HIS A 112 -25.22 16.18 -1.52
C HIS A 112 -25.15 16.47 -3.03
N ALA A 113 -24.94 17.73 -3.40
CA ALA A 113 -24.57 18.09 -4.76
C ALA A 113 -23.12 17.66 -4.96
N GLN A 114 -22.97 16.46 -5.49
CA GLN A 114 -21.75 15.93 -6.09
C GLN A 114 -21.33 16.90 -7.21
N LYS A 115 -20.61 17.95 -6.81
CA LYS A 115 -20.21 19.06 -7.68
C LYS A 115 -19.26 18.48 -8.71
N ALA A 116 -19.78 18.21 -9.89
CA ALA A 116 -19.03 17.72 -11.04
C ALA A 116 -17.85 18.66 -11.26
N ILE A 117 -16.65 18.20 -10.94
CA ILE A 117 -15.42 18.89 -11.25
C ILE A 117 -15.26 18.74 -12.77
N VAL A 118 -15.76 19.73 -13.52
CA VAL A 118 -15.56 19.83 -14.97
C VAL A 118 -14.09 20.20 -15.19
N VAL A 119 -13.23 19.19 -15.29
CA VAL A 119 -11.82 19.38 -15.66
C VAL A 119 -11.76 19.48 -17.19
N ASP A 120 -11.70 20.71 -17.68
CA ASP A 120 -11.01 21.07 -18.93
C ASP A 120 -11.54 20.45 -20.25
N GLY A 121 -12.87 20.34 -20.41
CA GLY A 121 -13.55 20.22 -21.71
C GLY A 121 -13.15 19.04 -22.61
N ARG A 122 -12.41 18.07 -22.09
CA ARG A 122 -12.04 16.83 -22.79
C ARG A 122 -12.92 15.72 -22.29
N ASP A 123 -13.64 15.06 -23.19
CA ASP A 123 -14.49 13.92 -22.88
C ASP A 123 -13.67 12.79 -22.23
N VAL A 124 -13.79 12.67 -20.90
CA VAL A 124 -13.15 11.63 -20.09
C VAL A 124 -14.02 10.36 -20.05
N GLU A 125 -14.88 10.14 -21.06
CA GLU A 125 -15.80 8.99 -21.14
C GLU A 125 -15.05 7.64 -21.09
N GLY A 126 -13.79 7.59 -21.58
CA GLY A 126 -12.97 6.38 -21.53
C GLY A 126 -12.46 5.96 -20.15
N ILE A 127 -12.40 6.87 -19.16
CA ILE A 127 -11.91 6.55 -17.79
C ILE A 127 -13.08 6.23 -16.85
N GLN A 128 -14.32 6.62 -17.20
CA GLN A 128 -15.51 6.31 -16.40
C GLN A 128 -15.80 4.80 -16.30
N ASN A 129 -15.47 4.00 -17.33
CA ASN A 129 -15.68 2.55 -17.27
C ASN A 129 -14.76 1.81 -16.29
N VAL A 130 -13.72 2.47 -15.80
CA VAL A 130 -12.84 1.94 -14.75
C VAL A 130 -13.32 2.34 -13.35
N ALA A 131 -14.26 3.30 -13.28
CA ALA A 131 -14.73 3.90 -12.05
C ALA A 131 -15.67 3.01 -11.23
N GLU A 132 -16.12 1.87 -11.74
CA GLU A 132 -17.05 0.99 -11.02
C GLU A 132 -16.40 -0.12 -10.18
N LEU A 133 -15.06 -0.22 -10.14
CA LEU A 133 -14.47 -1.18 -9.21
C LEU A 133 -14.66 -0.69 -7.77
N SER A 134 -15.65 -1.23 -7.06
CA SER A 134 -15.93 -0.90 -5.65
C SER A 134 -14.64 -0.97 -4.81
N ASP A 135 -14.46 -0.01 -3.91
CA ASP A 135 -13.28 0.07 -3.03
C ASP A 135 -13.11 -1.23 -2.22
N ALA A 136 -14.24 -1.86 -1.88
CA ALA A 136 -14.31 -3.20 -1.31
C ALA A 136 -13.68 -4.27 -2.22
N ALA A 137 -13.99 -4.28 -3.51
CA ALA A 137 -13.40 -5.23 -4.46
C ALA A 137 -11.90 -4.97 -4.63
N LEU A 138 -11.50 -3.70 -4.69
CA LEU A 138 -10.09 -3.32 -4.81
C LEU A 138 -9.26 -3.83 -3.62
N VAL A 139 -9.72 -3.62 -2.38
CA VAL A 139 -8.98 -4.09 -1.20
C VAL A 139 -8.85 -5.62 -1.14
N HIS A 140 -9.85 -6.36 -1.63
CA HIS A 140 -9.76 -7.83 -1.75
C HIS A 140 -8.71 -8.26 -2.77
N ILE A 141 -8.71 -7.66 -3.96
CA ILE A 141 -7.73 -7.98 -5.01
C ILE A 141 -6.32 -7.74 -4.47
N ILE A 142 -6.10 -6.60 -3.82
CA ILE A 142 -4.81 -6.23 -3.25
C ILE A 142 -4.39 -7.21 -2.13
N ALA A 143 -5.31 -7.59 -1.25
CA ALA A 143 -5.03 -8.56 -0.18
C ALA A 143 -4.71 -9.95 -0.74
N ILE A 144 -5.40 -10.39 -1.80
CA ILE A 144 -5.10 -11.64 -2.51
C ILE A 144 -3.71 -11.56 -3.16
N ILE A 145 -3.38 -10.45 -3.83
CA ILE A 145 -2.04 -10.25 -4.42
C ILE A 145 -0.97 -10.34 -3.33
N ALA A 146 -1.16 -9.69 -2.18
CA ALA A 146 -0.22 -9.76 -1.07
C ALA A 146 -0.02 -11.19 -0.54
N LEU A 147 -1.11 -11.96 -0.41
CA LEU A 147 -1.07 -13.36 0.02
C LEU A 147 -0.40 -14.29 -0.99
N LEU A 148 -0.71 -14.14 -2.29
CA LEU A 148 -0.06 -14.93 -3.33
C LEU A 148 1.43 -14.59 -3.42
N SER A 149 1.79 -13.32 -3.22
CA SER A 149 3.17 -12.85 -3.21
C SER A 149 3.96 -13.41 -2.03
N SER A 150 3.36 -13.57 -0.83
CA SER A 150 4.06 -14.20 0.29
C SER A 150 4.37 -15.68 0.03
N GLY A 151 3.59 -16.37 -0.80
CA GLY A 151 3.91 -17.71 -1.30
C GLY A 151 5.18 -17.79 -2.14
N LEU A 152 5.58 -16.71 -2.83
CA LEU A 152 6.82 -16.66 -3.63
C LEU A 152 8.09 -16.71 -2.77
N ILE A 153 7.98 -16.45 -1.46
CA ILE A 153 9.10 -16.53 -0.51
C ILE A 153 9.52 -18.00 -0.27
N CYS A 154 8.59 -18.95 -0.48
CA CYS A 154 8.88 -20.38 -0.33
C CYS A 154 9.91 -20.83 -1.38
N PRO A 155 11.08 -21.38 -0.98
CA PRO A 155 12.16 -21.75 -1.90
C PRO A 155 11.72 -22.68 -3.03
N GLY A 156 10.80 -23.61 -2.75
CA GLY A 156 10.26 -24.54 -3.75
C GLY A 156 9.55 -23.82 -4.88
N VAL A 157 8.76 -22.78 -4.58
CA VAL A 157 8.00 -22.02 -5.59
C VAL A 157 8.96 -21.28 -6.51
N GLY A 158 9.95 -20.58 -5.96
CA GLY A 158 10.96 -19.88 -6.77
C GLY A 158 11.81 -20.81 -7.63
N ALA A 159 12.18 -21.98 -7.10
CA ALA A 159 12.92 -22.99 -7.86
C ALA A 159 12.08 -23.58 -9.01
N THR A 160 10.80 -23.90 -8.77
CA THR A 160 9.89 -24.41 -9.79
C THR A 160 9.65 -23.38 -10.89
N LEU A 161 9.39 -22.11 -10.54
CA LEU A 161 9.15 -21.04 -11.52
C LEU A 161 10.35 -20.77 -12.43
N ALA A 162 11.57 -20.94 -11.92
CA ALA A 162 12.78 -20.72 -12.71
C ALA A 162 13.31 -21.97 -13.42
N GLY A 163 12.59 -23.10 -13.36
CA GLY A 163 13.02 -24.36 -13.96
C GLY A 163 14.30 -24.91 -13.32
N GLY A 164 14.45 -24.79 -12.00
CA GLY A 164 15.61 -25.27 -11.25
C GLY A 164 16.86 -24.39 -11.32
N LYS A 165 16.79 -23.22 -11.97
CA LYS A 165 17.93 -22.29 -12.03
C LYS A 165 18.20 -21.65 -10.67
N TRP A 166 19.48 -21.52 -10.32
CA TRP A 166 19.94 -21.02 -9.02
C TRP A 166 19.47 -19.59 -8.70
N TRP A 167 19.31 -18.73 -9.72
CA TRP A 167 18.84 -17.35 -9.56
C TRP A 167 17.33 -17.24 -9.28
N GLY A 168 16.57 -18.30 -9.55
CA GLY A 168 15.11 -18.32 -9.45
C GLY A 168 14.59 -17.97 -8.07
N GLY A 169 15.20 -18.54 -7.03
CA GLY A 169 14.83 -18.26 -5.65
C GLY A 169 15.04 -16.79 -5.28
N THR A 170 16.10 -16.16 -5.78
CA THR A 170 16.38 -14.74 -5.49
C THR A 170 15.39 -13.83 -6.19
N VAL A 171 15.11 -14.06 -7.48
CA VAL A 171 14.13 -13.26 -8.23
C VAL A 171 12.72 -13.41 -7.63
N ALA A 172 12.35 -14.62 -7.20
CA ALA A 172 11.07 -14.85 -6.54
C ALA A 172 10.93 -14.08 -5.22
N ILE A 173 11.98 -14.06 -4.38
CA ILE A 173 11.99 -13.29 -3.13
C ILE A 173 11.87 -11.79 -3.42
N LEU A 174 12.63 -11.28 -4.39
CA LEU A 174 12.55 -9.86 -4.77
C LEU A 174 11.17 -9.48 -5.30
N ALA A 175 10.58 -10.33 -6.14
CA ALA A 175 9.22 -10.13 -6.63
C ALA A 175 8.20 -10.17 -5.48
N ALA A 176 8.38 -11.09 -4.52
CA ALA A 176 7.56 -11.15 -3.32
C ALA A 176 7.59 -9.81 -2.56
N ASP A 177 8.77 -9.27 -2.28
CA ASP A 177 8.92 -8.00 -1.57
C ASP A 177 8.31 -6.82 -2.35
N CYS A 178 8.54 -6.77 -3.67
CA CYS A 178 8.04 -5.70 -4.53
C CYS A 178 6.51 -5.69 -4.62
N LEU A 179 5.84 -6.83 -4.47
CA LEU A 179 4.38 -6.94 -4.56
C LEU A 179 3.71 -6.90 -3.19
N MET A 180 4.26 -7.63 -2.22
CA MET A 180 3.66 -7.81 -0.91
C MET A 180 3.62 -6.52 -0.11
N PHE A 181 4.72 -5.75 -0.06
CA PHE A 181 4.76 -4.53 0.74
C PHE A 181 3.82 -3.44 0.21
N PRO A 182 3.87 -3.04 -1.08
CA PRO A 182 2.97 -2.02 -1.59
C PRO A 182 1.50 -2.42 -1.47
N SER A 183 1.20 -3.69 -1.77
CA SER A 183 -0.17 -4.21 -1.62
C SER A 183 -0.64 -4.12 -0.16
N GLY A 184 0.20 -4.49 0.80
CA GLY A 184 -0.12 -4.33 2.23
C GLY A 184 -0.41 -2.89 2.62
N PHE A 185 0.41 -1.93 2.19
CA PHE A 185 0.22 -0.51 2.51
C PHE A 185 -1.04 0.09 1.85
N ILE A 186 -1.31 -0.24 0.59
CA ILE A 186 -2.49 0.26 -0.11
C ILE A 186 -3.76 -0.34 0.51
N GLY A 187 -3.79 -1.66 0.67
CA GLY A 187 -4.95 -2.35 1.25
C GLY A 187 -5.26 -1.82 2.65
N LYS A 188 -4.22 -1.60 3.46
CA LYS A 188 -4.37 -0.95 4.76
C LYS A 188 -4.93 0.46 4.67
N SER A 189 -4.45 1.30 3.76
CA SER A 189 -4.91 2.69 3.63
C SER A 189 -6.40 2.76 3.28
N ILE A 190 -6.88 1.85 2.42
CA ILE A 190 -8.31 1.71 2.10
C ILE A 190 -9.10 1.26 3.33
N MET A 191 -8.60 0.25 4.06
CA MET A 191 -9.24 -0.24 5.29
C MET A 191 -9.34 0.84 6.38
N ASP A 192 -8.28 1.61 6.60
CA ASP A 192 -8.27 2.71 7.56
C ASP A 192 -9.29 3.78 7.16
N SER A 193 -9.46 4.04 5.86
CA SER A 193 -10.47 4.97 5.35
C SER A 193 -11.89 4.49 5.67
N PHE A 194 -12.18 3.19 5.46
CA PHE A 194 -13.47 2.60 5.85
C PHE A 194 -13.69 2.70 7.35
N GLY A 195 -12.68 2.39 8.16
CA GLY A 195 -12.79 2.50 9.62
C GLY A 195 -13.05 3.93 10.07
N ALA A 196 -12.34 4.90 9.50
CA ALA A 196 -12.48 6.32 9.84
C ALA A 196 -13.87 6.89 9.48
N GLN A 197 -14.49 6.41 8.41
CA GLN A 197 -15.85 6.80 8.00
C GLN A 197 -16.94 6.34 8.97
N HIS A 198 -16.70 5.23 9.69
CA HIS A 198 -17.65 4.66 10.65
C HIS A 198 -17.28 4.96 12.11
N ALA A 199 -16.20 5.72 12.33
CA ALA A 199 -15.76 6.09 13.66
C ALA A 199 -16.69 7.14 14.27
N VAL A 200 -17.11 6.92 15.51
CA VAL A 200 -17.98 7.84 16.26
C VAL A 200 -17.12 8.59 17.29
N PRO A 201 -17.04 9.93 17.21
CA PRO A 201 -16.29 10.72 18.19
C PRO A 201 -16.77 10.46 19.62
N GLY A 202 -15.83 10.18 20.54
CA GLY A 202 -16.13 9.88 21.94
C GLY A 202 -16.76 8.49 22.20
N GLY A 203 -17.01 7.70 21.15
CA GLY A 203 -17.48 6.32 21.29
C GLY A 203 -16.35 5.33 21.58
N ALA A 204 -16.71 4.08 21.88
CA ALA A 204 -15.75 2.99 22.03
C ALA A 204 -15.00 2.67 20.72
N TYR A 205 -15.55 3.07 19.57
CA TYR A 205 -14.91 3.00 18.26
C TYR A 205 -14.73 4.42 17.71
N SER A 206 -13.63 5.06 18.11
CA SER A 206 -13.21 6.39 17.67
C SER A 206 -11.98 6.33 16.76
N GLN A 207 -11.67 7.41 16.04
CA GLN A 207 -10.49 7.48 15.17
C GLN A 207 -9.18 7.35 15.98
N GLU A 208 -9.15 7.90 17.19
CA GLU A 208 -8.01 7.79 18.11
C GLU A 208 -7.81 6.33 18.54
N THR A 209 -8.91 5.63 18.83
CA THR A 209 -8.89 4.21 19.22
C THR A 209 -8.50 3.31 18.05
N LEU A 210 -8.75 3.74 16.80
CA LEU A 210 -8.29 3.02 15.60
C LEU A 210 -6.79 3.26 15.33
N LEU A 211 -6.32 4.50 15.46
CA LEU A 211 -4.93 4.87 15.16
C LEU A 211 -3.94 4.45 16.24
N THR A 212 -4.33 4.47 17.52
CA THR A 212 -3.40 4.21 18.64
C THR A 212 -2.84 2.78 18.62
N PRO A 213 -3.66 1.71 18.56
CA PRO A 213 -3.16 0.35 18.45
C PRO A 213 -2.34 0.15 17.18
N HIS A 214 -2.75 0.80 16.07
CA HIS A 214 -2.00 0.74 14.84
C HIS A 214 -0.57 1.29 15.02
N MET A 215 -0.41 2.49 15.58
CA MET A 215 0.90 3.08 15.82
C MET A 215 1.74 2.24 16.78
N MET A 216 1.15 1.80 17.90
CA MET A 216 1.88 1.00 18.89
C MET A 216 2.32 -0.36 18.35
N CYS A 217 1.41 -1.09 17.71
CA CYS A 217 1.71 -2.44 17.23
C CYS A 217 2.60 -2.42 15.99
N SER A 218 2.26 -1.62 14.97
CA SER A 218 2.98 -1.68 13.69
C SER A 218 4.29 -0.91 13.69
N GLN A 219 4.35 0.27 14.32
CA GLN A 219 5.53 1.13 14.28
C GLN A 219 6.51 0.79 15.41
N THR A 220 6.03 0.36 16.57
CA THR A 220 6.89 0.09 17.72
C THR A 220 7.13 -1.41 17.89
N LEU A 221 6.09 -2.20 18.19
CA LEU A 221 6.26 -3.62 18.53
C LEU A 221 6.84 -4.42 17.36
N TRP A 222 6.28 -4.28 16.16
CA TRP A 222 6.70 -5.07 15.00
C TRP A 222 8.01 -4.62 14.39
N ARG A 223 8.36 -3.34 14.45
CA ARG A 223 9.70 -2.89 14.05
C ARG A 223 10.78 -3.33 15.02
N PHE A 224 10.46 -3.41 16.31
CA PHE A 224 11.41 -3.87 17.34
C PHE A 224 11.55 -5.39 17.37
N ALA A 225 10.43 -6.12 17.43
CA ALA A 225 10.41 -7.58 17.57
C ALA A 225 10.56 -8.32 16.22
N GLY A 226 10.19 -7.67 15.11
CA GLY A 226 10.23 -8.29 13.78
C GLY A 226 11.59 -8.84 13.39
N PRO A 227 12.69 -8.05 13.41
CA PRO A 227 14.02 -8.55 13.03
C PRO A 227 14.55 -9.68 13.94
N PRO A 228 14.43 -9.61 15.29
CA PRO A 228 14.78 -10.75 16.15
C PRO A 228 13.97 -12.01 15.85
N VAL A 229 12.64 -11.91 15.74
CA VAL A 229 11.78 -13.06 15.44
C VAL A 229 12.12 -13.65 14.06
N ALA A 230 12.33 -12.80 13.05
CA ALA A 230 12.74 -13.24 11.72
C ALA A 230 14.05 -14.04 11.78
N ARG A 231 15.06 -13.57 12.53
CA ARG A 231 16.33 -14.29 12.72
C ARG A 231 16.16 -15.61 13.46
N LEU A 232 15.33 -15.63 14.51
CA LEU A 232 15.05 -16.84 15.29
C LEU A 232 14.33 -17.91 14.47
N VAL A 233 13.47 -17.52 13.53
CA VAL A 233 12.78 -18.46 12.63
C VAL A 233 13.69 -18.89 11.47
N LEU A 234 14.48 -17.98 10.92
CA LEU A 234 15.37 -18.25 9.80
C LEU A 234 16.53 -19.19 10.18
N SER A 235 17.04 -19.12 11.42
CA SER A 235 18.23 -19.88 11.84
C SER A 235 18.02 -21.40 11.87
N PRO A 236 16.95 -21.95 12.52
CA PRO A 236 16.69 -23.38 12.51
C PRO A 236 15.80 -23.82 11.33
N GLY A 237 14.85 -22.99 10.89
CA GLY A 237 13.83 -23.37 9.90
C GLY A 237 14.12 -22.93 8.47
N GLY A 238 15.19 -22.15 8.27
CA GLY A 238 15.57 -21.62 6.97
C GLY A 238 14.50 -20.70 6.37
N ARG A 239 14.55 -20.56 5.04
CA ARG A 239 13.66 -19.68 4.28
C ARG A 239 12.21 -20.17 4.24
N SER A 240 11.98 -21.48 4.24
CA SER A 240 10.62 -22.05 4.21
C SER A 240 9.84 -21.69 5.47
N ALA A 241 10.45 -21.83 6.65
CA ALA A 241 9.82 -21.44 7.91
C ALA A 241 9.51 -19.93 7.96
N TYR A 242 10.40 -19.09 7.43
CA TYR A 242 10.16 -17.66 7.29
C TYR A 242 8.99 -17.35 6.34
N GLY A 243 8.89 -18.07 5.21
CA GLY A 243 7.74 -17.97 4.29
C GLY A 243 6.41 -18.29 4.98
N PHE A 244 6.36 -19.36 5.80
CA PHE A 244 5.17 -19.68 6.60
C PHE A 244 4.85 -18.62 7.64
N LEU A 245 5.88 -18.08 8.32
CA LEU A 245 5.72 -16.97 9.24
C LEU A 245 5.12 -15.74 8.55
N GLN A 246 5.47 -15.48 7.29
CA GLN A 246 4.92 -14.38 6.50
C GLN A 246 3.48 -14.66 6.02
N LEU A 247 3.18 -15.92 5.65
CA LEU A 247 1.85 -16.34 5.19
C LEU A 247 0.78 -16.11 6.26
N ILE A 248 1.05 -16.45 7.53
CA ILE A 248 0.10 -16.32 8.64
C ILE A 248 -0.48 -14.89 8.76
N PRO A 249 0.33 -13.82 8.98
CA PRO A 249 -0.19 -12.47 9.11
C PRO A 249 -0.82 -11.96 7.81
N THR A 250 -0.33 -12.34 6.62
CA THR A 250 -0.98 -11.97 5.36
C THR A 250 -2.36 -12.63 5.20
N GLY A 251 -2.50 -13.89 5.64
CA GLY A 251 -3.78 -14.60 5.67
C GLY A 251 -4.75 -13.99 6.67
N CYS A 252 -4.29 -13.64 7.87
CA CYS A 252 -5.09 -12.90 8.85
C CYS A 252 -5.54 -11.53 8.29
N GLY A 253 -4.67 -10.84 7.54
CA GLY A 253 -5.00 -9.59 6.86
C GLY A 253 -6.13 -9.76 5.84
N LEU A 254 -6.03 -10.75 4.95
CA LEU A 254 -7.09 -11.07 3.99
C LEU A 254 -8.41 -11.42 4.67
N PHE A 255 -8.36 -12.26 5.72
CA PHE A 255 -9.55 -12.61 6.49
C PHE A 255 -10.21 -11.38 7.13
N THR A 256 -9.39 -10.46 7.66
CA THR A 256 -9.88 -9.20 8.25
C THR A 256 -10.56 -8.33 7.20
N VAL A 257 -9.96 -8.17 6.01
CA VAL A 257 -10.54 -7.44 4.87
C VAL A 257 -11.90 -8.02 4.48
N TRP A 258 -11.98 -9.35 4.37
CA TRP A 258 -13.22 -10.06 4.05
C TRP A 258 -14.31 -9.78 5.08
N LYS A 259 -14.01 -9.96 6.37
CA LYS A 259 -14.95 -9.72 7.47
C LYS A 259 -15.41 -8.27 7.53
N ALA A 260 -14.49 -7.33 7.37
CA ALA A 260 -14.82 -5.91 7.41
C ALA A 260 -15.73 -5.51 6.24
N THR A 261 -15.45 -6.01 5.03
CA THR A 261 -16.31 -5.73 3.87
C THR A 261 -17.70 -6.30 4.03
N LEU A 262 -17.84 -7.52 4.58
CA LEU A 262 -19.14 -8.09 4.89
C LEU A 262 -19.91 -7.25 5.91
N ALA A 263 -19.23 -6.77 6.96
CA ALA A 263 -19.85 -5.90 7.96
C ALA A 263 -20.32 -4.58 7.33
N THR A 264 -19.52 -3.97 6.44
CA THR A 264 -19.91 -2.76 5.72
C THR A 264 -21.15 -2.97 4.86
N ARG A 265 -21.26 -4.10 4.14
CA ARG A 265 -22.47 -4.42 3.36
C ARG A 265 -23.71 -4.57 4.24
N ALA A 266 -23.59 -5.24 5.38
CA ALA A 266 -24.69 -5.41 6.33
C ALA A 266 -25.16 -4.09 6.98
N MET A 267 -24.34 -3.04 6.97
CA MET A 267 -24.74 -1.70 7.43
C MET A 267 -25.41 -0.85 6.33
N GLN A 268 -25.30 -1.26 5.06
CA GLN A 268 -25.91 -0.57 3.92
C GLN A 268 -27.31 -1.12 3.59
N GLU A 269 -27.62 -2.34 4.03
CA GLU A 269 -28.93 -2.98 3.94
C GLU A 269 -29.84 -2.56 5.10
#